data_AF-A0A2N0R2M5-F1
#
_entry.id   AF-A0A2N0R2M5-F1
#
_cell.length_a   1.000
_cell.length_b   1.000
_cell.length_c   1.000
_cell.angle_alpha   90.00
_cell.angle_beta   90.00
_cell.angle_gamma   90.00
#
_symmetry.space_group_name_H-M   'P 1'
#
loop_
_entity.id
_entity.type
_entity.pdbx_description
1 polymer ?
#
loop_
_entity_poly.entity_id
_entity_poly.type
_entity_poly.pdbx_seq_one_letter_code
_entity_poly.pdbx_strand_id
1 'polypeptide(L)'
;LETVAKYSPNNFCELKIHHITTSDASPDDLESFFICWERRTPKKLLSFTIIGNIEYQLHCGYNSLETLKVIEKYENLGIIKFVTKSKNEGSEEGEQF
;
A
#
# COMPACT_ATOMS: atom_id res chain seq x y z
N LEU A 1 -0.73 -8.91 5.51
CA LEU A 1 0.22 -8.31 4.54
C LEU A 1 1.64 -8.85 4.65
N GLU A 2 2.12 -9.22 5.84
CA GLU A 2 3.49 -9.75 6.03
C GLU A 2 3.87 -10.92 5.11
N THR A 3 2.93 -11.82 4.78
CA THR A 3 3.18 -12.93 3.85
C THR A 3 3.71 -12.45 2.50
N VAL A 4 3.18 -11.32 1.99
CA VAL A 4 3.65 -10.70 0.75
C VAL A 4 5.10 -10.22 0.92
N ALA A 5 5.43 -9.56 2.02
CA ALA A 5 6.81 -9.13 2.27
C ALA A 5 7.79 -10.31 2.39
N LYS A 6 7.37 -11.40 3.03
CA LYS A 6 8.21 -12.57 3.34
C LYS A 6 8.42 -13.50 2.14
N TYR A 7 7.38 -13.73 1.34
CA TYR A 7 7.39 -14.80 0.33
C TYR A 7 7.29 -14.30 -1.11
N SER A 8 7.05 -13.01 -1.35
CA SER A 8 7.05 -12.50 -2.72
C SER A 8 8.43 -12.59 -3.37
N PRO A 9 8.50 -12.85 -4.69
CA PRO A 9 9.74 -12.85 -5.45
C PRO A 9 10.57 -11.57 -5.29
N ASN A 10 11.89 -11.68 -5.50
CA ASN A 10 12.83 -10.55 -5.37
C ASN A 10 12.58 -9.40 -6.38
N ASN A 11 11.84 -9.66 -7.45
CA ASN A 11 11.41 -8.62 -8.41
C ASN A 11 10.08 -7.96 -8.02
N PHE A 12 9.36 -8.47 -7.03
CA PHE A 12 8.12 -7.87 -6.55
C PHE A 12 8.40 -6.54 -5.84
N CYS A 13 7.91 -5.45 -6.42
CA CYS A 13 8.10 -4.09 -5.92
C CYS A 13 6.84 -3.21 -6.02
N GLU A 14 5.68 -3.78 -6.35
CA GLU A 14 4.42 -3.04 -6.44
C GLU A 14 3.32 -3.77 -5.67
N LEU A 15 2.58 -3.05 -4.84
CA LEU A 15 1.41 -3.53 -4.13
C LEU A 15 0.27 -2.53 -4.28
N LYS A 16 -0.86 -3.01 -4.83
CA LYS A 16 -2.10 -2.25 -4.97
C LYS A 16 -3.14 -2.83 -4.03
N ILE A 17 -3.67 -2.02 -3.11
CA ILE A 17 -4.78 -2.40 -2.24
C ILE A 17 -6.05 -1.75 -2.78
N HIS A 18 -7.03 -2.59 -3.11
CA HIS A 18 -8.37 -2.14 -3.46
C HIS A 18 -9.20 -2.06 -2.18
N HIS A 19 -9.44 -0.84 -1.73
CA HIS A 19 -10.21 -0.57 -0.52
C HIS A 19 -11.70 -0.69 -0.85
N ILE A 20 -12.23 -1.91 -0.72
CA ILE A 20 -13.61 -2.27 -1.07
C ILE A 20 -14.55 -2.14 0.13
N THR A 21 -14.06 -2.24 1.40
CA THR A 21 -14.90 -2.19 2.62
C THR A 21 -14.18 -1.60 3.85
N THR A 22 -14.84 -1.52 5.01
CA THR A 22 -14.30 -0.99 6.30
C THR A 22 -13.32 -1.92 7.02
N SER A 23 -13.01 -3.08 6.44
CA SER A 23 -12.10 -4.11 6.99
C SER A 23 -10.69 -4.02 6.38
N ASP A 24 -10.28 -2.81 6.04
CA ASP A 24 -8.97 -2.58 5.45
C ASP A 24 -7.85 -2.70 6.49
N ALA A 25 -6.62 -2.96 6.03
CA ALA A 25 -5.46 -3.20 6.88
C ALA A 25 -5.35 -2.13 7.97
N SER A 26 -5.24 -2.56 9.23
CA SER A 26 -5.07 -1.63 10.34
C SER A 26 -3.75 -0.87 10.22
N PRO A 27 -3.60 0.31 10.87
CA PRO A 27 -2.32 1.00 10.94
C PRO A 27 -1.19 0.08 11.42
N ASP A 28 -1.46 -0.77 12.41
CA ASP A 28 -0.52 -1.74 12.97
C ASP A 28 -0.12 -2.84 11.98
N ASP A 29 -1.08 -3.32 11.17
CA ASP A 29 -0.80 -4.30 10.10
C ASP A 29 0.08 -3.69 9.00
N LEU A 30 -0.14 -2.42 8.66
CA LEU A 30 0.67 -1.68 7.69
C LEU A 30 2.07 -1.40 8.23
N GLU A 31 2.19 -0.97 9.48
CA GLU A 31 3.46 -0.76 10.16
C GLU A 31 4.28 -2.07 10.16
N SER A 32 3.67 -3.17 10.59
CA SER A 32 4.32 -4.50 10.61
C SER A 32 4.73 -4.96 9.21
N PHE A 33 3.89 -4.69 8.21
CA PHE A 33 4.21 -4.97 6.81
C PHE A 33 5.41 -4.16 6.30
N PHE A 34 5.47 -2.84 6.55
CA PHE A 34 6.57 -2.01 6.08
C PHE A 34 7.89 -2.34 6.78
N ILE A 35 7.87 -2.72 8.07
CA ILE A 35 9.04 -3.26 8.77
C ILE A 35 9.52 -4.55 8.11
N CYS A 36 8.61 -5.46 7.76
CA CYS A 36 8.97 -6.68 7.03
C CYS A 36 9.53 -6.35 5.64
N TRP A 37 8.97 -5.35 4.97
CA TRP A 37 9.40 -4.91 3.65
C TRP A 37 10.81 -4.33 3.64
N GLU A 38 11.13 -3.46 4.60
CA GLU A 38 12.46 -2.85 4.78
C GLU A 38 13.56 -3.92 4.94
N ARG A 39 13.22 -5.05 5.56
CA ARG A 39 14.13 -6.18 5.83
C ARG A 39 14.34 -7.10 4.63
N ARG A 40 13.64 -6.90 3.51
CA ARG A 40 13.79 -7.75 2.31
C ARG A 40 15.18 -7.61 1.70
N THR A 41 15.67 -8.72 1.15
CA THR A 41 16.88 -8.77 0.34
C THR A 41 16.53 -9.31 -1.05
N PRO A 42 16.74 -8.55 -2.13
CA PRO A 42 17.32 -7.20 -2.17
C PRO A 42 16.35 -6.13 -1.63
N LYS A 43 16.92 -5.07 -1.04
CA LYS A 43 16.13 -3.89 -0.63
C LYS A 43 15.63 -3.18 -1.89
N LYS A 44 14.30 -3.02 -2.00
CA LYS A 44 13.64 -2.31 -3.11
C LYS A 44 12.57 -1.38 -2.58
N LEU A 45 12.49 -0.21 -3.19
CA LEU A 45 11.39 0.73 -2.97
C LEU A 45 10.06 0.05 -3.34
N LEU A 46 9.09 0.06 -2.43
CA LEU A 46 7.74 -0.42 -2.71
C LEU A 46 6.92 0.69 -3.37
N SER A 47 6.39 0.43 -4.56
CA SER A 47 5.26 1.20 -5.09
C SER A 47 3.99 0.75 -4.37
N PHE A 48 3.48 1.56 -3.45
CA PHE A 48 2.29 1.26 -2.64
C PHE A 48 1.13 2.12 -3.12
N THR A 49 0.06 1.49 -3.62
CA THR A 49 -1.10 2.21 -4.14
C THR A 49 -2.38 1.80 -3.42
N ILE A 50 -3.18 2.77 -2.97
CA ILE A 50 -4.54 2.54 -2.49
C ILE A 50 -5.52 3.00 -3.56
N ILE A 51 -6.45 2.11 -3.93
CA ILE A 51 -7.43 2.32 -4.99
C ILE A 51 -8.83 2.30 -4.37
N GLY A 52 -9.59 3.40 -4.52
CA GLY A 52 -11.00 3.47 -4.12
C GLY A 52 -11.56 4.88 -4.00
N ASN A 53 -12.58 5.08 -3.16
CA ASN A 53 -13.16 6.40 -2.93
C ASN A 53 -12.32 7.16 -1.91
N ILE A 54 -11.39 7.97 -2.42
CA ILE A 54 -10.38 8.71 -1.65
C ILE A 54 -11.02 9.63 -0.60
N GLU A 55 -12.14 10.28 -0.92
CA GLU A 55 -12.80 11.24 -0.03
C GLU A 55 -13.41 10.55 1.20
N TYR A 56 -13.98 9.36 1.01
CA TYR A 56 -14.46 8.54 2.12
C TYR A 56 -13.32 7.89 2.92
N GLN A 57 -12.23 7.51 2.24
CA GLN A 57 -11.11 6.79 2.85
C GLN A 57 -10.21 7.67 3.71
N LEU A 58 -9.96 8.91 3.29
CA LEU A 58 -9.12 9.85 4.04
C LEU A 58 -9.89 10.49 5.20
N HIS A 59 -11.18 10.78 5.04
CA HIS A 59 -11.92 11.64 5.97
C HIS A 59 -12.95 10.92 6.87
N CYS A 60 -13.41 9.72 6.53
CA CYS A 60 -14.54 9.09 7.24
C CYS A 60 -14.18 7.84 8.07
N GLY A 61 -12.93 7.38 8.06
CA GLY A 61 -12.50 6.20 8.83
C GLY A 61 -11.83 6.58 10.16
N TYR A 62 -12.22 5.96 11.28
CA TYR A 62 -11.60 6.16 12.60
C TYR A 62 -10.08 5.90 12.59
N ASN A 63 -9.60 5.03 11.70
CA ASN A 63 -8.19 4.66 11.54
C ASN A 63 -7.48 5.42 10.40
N SER A 64 -8.16 6.31 9.65
CA SER A 64 -7.59 6.91 8.44
C SER A 64 -6.39 7.81 8.74
N LEU A 65 -6.46 8.61 9.82
CA LEU A 65 -5.37 9.50 10.20
C LEU A 65 -4.13 8.73 10.67
N GLU A 66 -4.31 7.66 11.43
CA GLU A 66 -3.20 6.82 11.91
C GLU A 66 -2.55 6.06 10.76
N THR A 67 -3.36 5.49 9.85
CA THR A 67 -2.87 4.86 8.62
C THR A 67 -2.04 5.84 7.78
N LEU A 68 -2.50 7.09 7.62
CA LEU A 68 -1.76 8.11 6.87
C LEU A 68 -0.42 8.46 7.53
N LYS A 69 -0.38 8.57 8.86
CA LYS A 69 0.87 8.82 9.60
C LYS A 69 1.88 7.69 9.39
N VAL A 70 1.42 6.44 9.40
CA VAL A 70 2.27 5.29 9.09
C VAL A 70 2.80 5.39 7.65
N ILE A 71 1.92 5.62 6.68
CA ILE A 71 2.32 5.76 5.27
C ILE A 71 3.34 6.89 5.08
N GLU A 72 3.07 8.08 5.62
CA GLU A 72 3.96 9.24 5.53
C GLU A 72 5.33 8.97 6.17
N LYS A 73 5.37 8.30 7.33
CA LYS A 73 6.61 7.88 7.98
C LYS A 73 7.47 7.03 7.04
N TYR A 74 6.90 6.00 6.42
CA TYR A 74 7.66 5.08 5.56
C TYR A 74 7.99 5.65 4.18
N GLU A 75 7.20 6.60 3.69
CA GLU A 75 7.53 7.38 2.49
C GLU A 75 8.73 8.29 2.74
N ASN A 76 8.76 9.00 3.88
CA ASN A 76 9.90 9.84 4.29
C ASN A 76 11.19 9.04 4.52
N LEU A 77 11.07 7.77 4.94
CA LEU A 77 12.19 6.85 5.06
C LEU A 77 12.68 6.28 3.71
N GLY A 78 11.99 6.59 2.60
CA GLY A 78 12.31 6.07 1.28
C GLY A 78 12.07 4.56 1.12
N ILE A 79 11.24 3.98 1.98
CA ILE A 79 10.89 2.55 1.94
C ILE A 79 9.75 2.30 0.96
N ILE A 80 8.82 3.24 0.89
CA ILE A 80 7.69 3.21 -0.03
C ILE A 80 7.60 4.49 -0.86
N LYS A 81 6.90 4.39 -1.98
CA LYS A 81 6.34 5.51 -2.74
C LYS A 81 4.83 5.34 -2.73
N PHE A 82 4.11 6.31 -2.18
CA PHE A 82 2.66 6.20 -2.02
C PHE A 82 1.90 6.87 -3.17
N VAL A 83 0.84 6.20 -3.64
CA VAL A 83 -0.05 6.74 -4.67
C VAL A 83 -1.51 6.43 -4.29
N THR A 84 -2.40 7.39 -4.45
CA THR A 84 -3.85 7.17 -4.34
C THR A 84 -4.49 7.21 -5.72
N LYS A 85 -5.36 6.25 -6.03
CA LYS A 85 -6.16 6.28 -7.27
C LYS A 85 -7.65 6.21 -6.98
N SER A 86 -8.42 7.04 -7.68
CA SER A 86 -9.88 6.96 -7.65
C SER A 86 -10.35 5.76 -8.49
N LYS A 87 -11.46 5.13 -8.09
CA LYS A 87 -12.04 3.97 -8.81
C LYS A 87 -12.56 4.31 -10.23
N ASN A 88 -12.52 5.59 -10.65
CA ASN A 88 -13.09 6.06 -11.91
C ASN A 88 -12.11 6.15 -13.09
N GLU A 89 -10.84 5.76 -12.94
CA GLU A 89 -9.94 5.58 -14.09
C GLU A 89 -10.09 4.16 -14.64
N GLY A 90 -10.81 4.05 -15.76
CA GLY A 90 -11.09 2.81 -16.44
C GLY A 90 -9.84 2.03 -16.86
N SER A 91 -9.97 0.70 -16.77
CA SER A 91 -9.42 -0.31 -17.68
C SER A 91 -8.47 0.20 -18.78
N GLU A 92 -7.17 0.01 -18.56
CA GLU A 92 -6.23 -0.39 -19.62
C GLU A 92 -5.50 -1.64 -19.12
N GLU A 93 -6.17 -2.78 -19.31
CA GLU A 93 -5.52 -4.07 -19.45
C GLU A 93 -4.68 -4.02 -20.73
N GLY A 94 -3.40 -3.73 -20.58
CA GLY A 94 -2.40 -4.01 -21.60
C GLY A 94 -1.87 -5.42 -21.43
N GLU A 95 -2.68 -6.44 -21.75
CA GLU A 95 -2.13 -7.72 -22.19
C GLU A 95 -1.46 -7.48 -23.55
N GLN A 96 -0.13 -7.55 -23.62
CA GLN A 96 0.56 -7.97 -24.83
C GLN A 96 1.69 -8.92 -24.42
N PHE A 97 1.57 -10.16 -24.91
CA PHE A 97 2.53 -11.26 -24.82
C PHE A 97 3.85 -10.95 -25.52
#